data_AF-A0A2M9P688-F1
#
_entry.id   AF-A0A2M9P688-F1
#
_cell.length_a   1.000
_cell.length_b   1.000
_cell.length_c   1.000
_cell.angle_alpha   90.00
_cell.angle_beta   90.00
_cell.angle_gamma   90.00
#
_symmetry.space_group_name_H-M   'P 1'
#
loop_
_entity.id
_entity.type
_entity.pdbx_description
1 polymer ?
#
loop_
_entity_poly.entity_id
_entity_poly.type
_entity_poly.pdbx_seq_one_letter_code
_entity_poly.pdbx_strand_id
1 'polypeptide(L)'
;LTIKILYTTHSPFMVPTHALETIRTVSIAEDKGTTVTNDPTGDARTLFPIQAALGYDLAQSLFIGPNNLVVEGVTDYWILSSVSAYLAELGQPSLDEKLTLTPAGGAQKVSYMVALLTSEQLNVLVLMD
;
A
#
# COMPACT_ATOMS: atom_id res chain seq x y z
N LEU A 1 29.14 -11.96 9.12
CA LEU A 1 28.17 -12.62 10.04
C LEU A 1 26.79 -12.07 9.73
N THR A 2 25.83 -12.92 9.35
CA THR A 2 24.44 -12.48 9.09
C THR A 2 23.64 -12.67 10.37
N ILE A 3 23.28 -11.58 11.05
CA ILE A 3 22.43 -11.62 12.25
C ILE A 3 20.97 -11.68 11.78
N LYS A 4 20.20 -12.62 12.32
CA LYS A 4 18.74 -12.73 12.11
C LYS A 4 18.04 -12.42 13.43
N ILE A 5 17.05 -11.54 13.39
CA ILE A 5 16.28 -11.11 14.57
C ILE A 5 14.81 -11.46 14.33
N LEU A 6 14.17 -12.10 15.31
CA LEU A 6 12.74 -12.39 15.33
C LEU A 6 12.14 -11.74 16.58
N TYR A 7 11.05 -11.00 16.42
CA TYR A 7 10.36 -10.32 17.50
C TYR A 7 8.87 -10.15 17.16
N THR A 8 8.07 -9.87 18.18
CA THR A 8 6.67 -9.46 18.05
C THR A 8 6.53 -8.01 18.55
N THR A 9 5.70 -7.21 17.90
CA THR A 9 5.52 -5.81 18.30
C THR A 9 4.09 -5.35 18.07
N HIS A 10 3.60 -4.48 18.96
CA HIS A 10 2.43 -3.63 18.72
C HIS A 10 2.83 -2.17 18.42
N SER A 11 4.13 -1.86 18.46
CA SER A 11 4.66 -0.52 18.18
C SER A 11 4.81 -0.31 16.67
N PRO A 12 4.17 0.70 16.08
CA PRO A 12 4.34 1.05 14.67
C PRO A 12 5.80 1.39 14.31
N PHE A 13 6.56 1.98 15.24
CA PHE A 13 7.95 2.40 15.01
C PHE A 13 8.93 1.24 14.87
N MET A 14 8.51 0.03 15.26
CA MET A 14 9.29 -1.18 15.09
C MET A 14 8.90 -1.94 13.81
N VAL A 15 7.97 -1.42 13.00
CA VAL A 15 7.56 -2.06 11.75
C VAL A 15 8.55 -1.66 10.63
N PRO A 16 9.23 -2.62 9.98
CA PRO A 16 10.18 -2.31 8.92
C PRO A 16 9.47 -2.04 7.60
N THR A 17 9.05 -0.80 7.35
CA THR A 17 8.30 -0.41 6.14
C THR A 17 9.08 -0.55 4.82
N HIS A 18 10.39 -0.73 4.88
CA HIS A 18 11.27 -1.02 3.75
C HIS A 18 11.43 -2.52 3.44
N ALA A 19 10.95 -3.39 4.32
CA ALA A 19 11.06 -4.84 4.21
C ALA A 19 9.75 -5.50 4.67
N LEU A 20 8.62 -5.08 4.07
CA LEU A 20 7.28 -5.51 4.47
C LEU A 20 7.09 -7.03 4.33
N GLU A 21 7.78 -7.67 3.39
CA GLU A 21 7.80 -9.13 3.20
C GLU A 21 8.37 -9.92 4.37
N THR A 22 8.98 -9.23 5.34
CA THR A 22 9.46 -9.83 6.59
C THR A 22 8.40 -9.82 7.69
N ILE A 23 7.32 -9.06 7.53
CA ILE A 23 6.24 -8.92 8.50
C ILE A 23 5.33 -10.15 8.43
N ARG A 24 4.86 -10.63 9.58
CA ARG A 24 3.84 -11.67 9.64
C ARG A 24 2.72 -11.22 10.55
N THR A 25 1.48 -11.26 10.07
CA THR A 25 0.31 -11.08 10.94
C THR A 25 -0.08 -12.43 11.54
N VAL A 26 -0.53 -12.38 12.78
CA VAL A 26 -0.99 -13.56 13.52
C VAL A 26 -2.42 -13.32 13.94
N SER A 27 -3.31 -14.24 13.57
CA SER A 27 -4.72 -14.21 13.94
C SER A 27 -5.11 -15.47 14.70
N ILE A 28 -6.07 -15.36 15.62
CA ILE A 28 -6.58 -16.48 16.40
C ILE A 28 -8.09 -16.53 16.21
N ALA A 29 -8.62 -17.67 15.79
CA ALA A 29 -10.04 -17.93 15.64
C ALA A 29 -10.40 -19.28 16.28
N GLU A 30 -11.59 -19.39 16.87
CA GLU A 30 -12.03 -20.62 17.57
C GLU A 30 -12.17 -21.82 16.61
N ASP A 31 -12.56 -21.58 15.36
CA ASP A 31 -12.79 -22.61 14.35
C ASP A 31 -11.53 -23.01 13.57
N LYS A 32 -10.57 -22.08 13.41
CA LYS A 32 -9.36 -22.26 12.60
C LYS A 32 -8.06 -22.33 13.40
N GLY A 33 -8.11 -22.09 14.72
CA GLY A 33 -6.93 -22.00 15.56
C GLY A 33 -6.09 -20.75 15.27
N THR A 34 -4.78 -20.86 15.44
CA THR A 34 -3.82 -19.77 15.16
C THR A 34 -3.35 -19.84 13.71
N THR A 35 -3.51 -18.73 12.98
CA THR A 35 -3.01 -18.57 11.61
C THR A 35 -1.92 -17.51 11.57
N VAL A 36 -0.90 -17.77 10.75
CA VAL A 36 0.21 -16.84 10.49
C VAL A 36 0.31 -16.62 9.00
N THR A 37 0.34 -15.37 8.56
CA THR A 37 0.39 -15.03 7.14
C THR A 37 1.30 -13.83 6.89
N ASN A 38 1.82 -13.75 5.65
CA ASN A 38 2.57 -12.60 5.13
C ASN A 38 1.65 -11.59 4.43
N ASP A 39 0.38 -11.93 4.25
CA ASP A 39 -0.64 -11.02 3.73
C ASP A 39 -1.14 -10.14 4.88
N PRO A 40 -1.21 -8.79 4.75
CA PRO A 40 -1.75 -7.88 5.78
C PRO A 40 -3.25 -8.09 6.02
N THR A 41 -3.60 -9.23 6.60
CA THR A 41 -4.95 -9.62 7.00
C THR A 41 -5.01 -9.79 8.51
N GLY A 42 -6.19 -9.53 9.08
CA GLY A 42 -6.41 -9.59 10.52
C GLY A 42 -7.48 -8.59 10.94
N ASP A 43 -7.74 -8.54 12.25
CA ASP A 43 -8.59 -7.51 12.84
C ASP A 43 -7.91 -6.13 12.81
N ALA A 44 -8.68 -5.06 13.09
CA ALA A 44 -8.16 -3.70 13.11
C ALA A 44 -6.96 -3.53 14.06
N ARG A 45 -6.91 -4.27 15.17
CA ARG A 45 -5.80 -4.20 16.14
C ARG A 45 -4.52 -4.83 15.59
N THR A 46 -4.65 -5.90 14.81
CA THR A 46 -3.53 -6.59 14.15
C THR A 46 -2.94 -5.74 13.04
N LEU A 47 -3.79 -5.05 12.28
CA LEU A 47 -3.37 -4.22 11.15
C LEU A 47 -2.91 -2.83 11.57
N PHE A 48 -3.37 -2.31 12.71
CA PHE A 48 -3.07 -0.95 13.16
C PHE A 48 -1.56 -0.61 13.20
N PRO A 49 -0.65 -1.45 13.73
CA PRO A 49 0.78 -1.10 13.74
C PRO A 49 1.36 -0.94 12.33
N ILE A 50 0.91 -1.78 11.39
CA ILE A 50 1.32 -1.73 9.98
C ILE A 50 0.74 -0.48 9.32
N GLN A 51 -0.55 -0.23 9.54
CA GLN A 51 -1.26 0.94 9.02
C GLN A 51 -0.67 2.25 9.54
N ALA A 52 -0.34 2.34 10.83
CA ALA A 52 0.23 3.53 11.42
C ALA A 52 1.66 3.80 10.93
N ALA A 53 2.48 2.75 10.76
CA ALA A 53 3.82 2.88 10.21
C ALA A 53 3.79 3.33 8.75
N LEU A 54 2.94 2.70 7.93
CA LEU A 54 2.77 3.08 6.53
C LEU A 54 2.05 4.41 6.37
N GLY A 55 1.07 4.71 7.22
CA GLY A 55 0.34 5.97 7.23
C GLY A 55 1.26 7.15 7.55
N TYR A 56 2.26 6.95 8.41
CA TYR A 56 3.31 7.94 8.63
C TYR A 56 4.16 8.17 7.38
N ASP A 57 4.64 7.10 6.74
CA ASP A 57 5.40 7.18 5.47
C ASP A 57 4.56 7.80 4.34
N LEU A 58 3.27 7.48 4.31
CA LEU A 58 2.31 7.91 3.30
C LEU A 58 1.83 9.35 3.54
N ALA A 59 1.68 9.82 4.78
CA ALA A 59 1.37 11.21 5.09
C ALA A 59 2.48 12.18 4.65
N GLN A 60 3.70 11.67 4.44
CA GLN A 60 4.80 12.41 3.80
C GLN A 60 4.74 12.37 2.27
N SER A 61 3.82 11.60 1.68
CA SER A 61 3.62 11.47 0.23
C SER A 61 2.59 12.48 -0.28
N LEU A 62 2.88 13.15 -1.39
CA LEU A 62 2.03 14.17 -2.01
C LEU A 62 0.91 13.59 -2.90
N PHE A 63 0.73 12.26 -2.94
CA PHE A 63 0.04 11.56 -4.04
C PHE A 63 -1.24 10.81 -3.62
N ILE A 64 -2.06 11.36 -2.72
CA ILE A 64 -3.28 10.69 -2.24
C ILE A 64 -4.49 11.59 -2.44
N GLY A 65 -5.56 11.02 -2.96
CA GLY A 65 -6.85 11.68 -3.15
C GLY A 65 -8.03 10.77 -2.83
N PRO A 66 -9.26 11.19 -3.17
CA PRO A 66 -10.47 10.40 -2.93
C PRO A 66 -10.59 9.16 -3.84
N ASN A 67 -10.01 9.22 -5.05
CA ASN A 67 -9.96 8.10 -6.00
C ASN A 67 -8.50 7.85 -6.38
N ASN A 68 -7.93 6.74 -5.94
CA ASN A 68 -6.52 6.45 -6.09
C ASN A 68 -6.32 5.34 -7.12
N LEU A 69 -5.55 5.63 -8.17
CA LEU A 69 -4.98 4.64 -9.06
C LEU A 69 -3.58 4.29 -8.53
N VAL A 70 -3.51 3.18 -7.80
CA VAL A 70 -2.28 2.66 -7.22
C VAL A 70 -1.44 1.98 -8.31
N VAL A 71 -0.18 2.41 -8.43
CA VAL A 71 0.80 1.87 -9.37
C VAL A 71 2.05 1.42 -8.61
N GLU A 72 2.86 0.55 -9.21
CA GLU A 72 4.01 -0.03 -8.50
C GLU A 72 5.01 1.05 -8.07
N GLY A 73 5.47 1.86 -9.02
CA GLY A 73 6.57 2.78 -8.81
C GLY A 73 6.38 4.16 -9.42
N VAL A 74 7.36 5.02 -9.15
CA VAL A 74 7.44 6.36 -9.74
C VAL A 74 7.57 6.33 -11.26
N THR A 75 8.15 5.26 -11.82
CA THR A 75 8.27 5.08 -13.27
C THR A 75 6.89 4.96 -13.92
N ASP A 76 6.01 4.11 -13.37
CA ASP A 76 4.64 3.93 -13.88
C ASP A 76 3.85 5.23 -13.76
N TYR A 77 4.02 5.95 -12.65
CA TYR A 77 3.45 7.27 -12.45
C TYR A 77 3.84 8.21 -13.60
N TRP A 78 5.13 8.34 -13.92
CA TRP A 78 5.60 9.23 -14.98
C TRP A 78 5.10 8.81 -16.36
N ILE A 79 5.10 7.51 -16.65
CA ILE A 79 4.62 7.00 -17.93
C ILE A 79 3.13 7.30 -18.10
N LEU A 80 2.30 6.92 -17.13
CA LEU A 80 0.85 7.09 -17.20
C LEU A 80 0.44 8.57 -17.24
N SER A 81 1.05 9.40 -16.39
CA SER A 81 0.79 10.85 -16.40
C SER A 81 1.17 11.50 -17.72
N SER A 82 2.33 11.17 -18.28
CA SER A 82 2.80 11.72 -19.55
C SER A 82 1.93 11.28 -20.72
N VAL A 83 1.58 9.99 -20.80
CA VAL A 83 0.71 9.44 -21.84
C VAL A 83 -0.69 10.04 -21.75
N SER A 84 -1.24 10.15 -20.53
CA SER A 84 -2.55 10.76 -20.31
C SER A 84 -2.58 12.23 -20.73
N ALA A 85 -1.55 13.01 -20.37
CA ALA A 85 -1.44 14.40 -20.77
C ALA A 85 -1.37 14.55 -22.31
N TYR A 86 -0.57 13.71 -22.96
CA TYR A 86 -0.45 13.71 -24.42
C TYR A 86 -1.78 13.35 -25.12
N LEU A 87 -2.51 12.35 -24.60
CA LEU A 87 -3.82 11.98 -25.14
C LEU A 87 -4.85 13.11 -24.95
N ALA A 88 -4.82 13.81 -23.81
CA ALA A 88 -5.68 14.95 -23.54
C ALA A 88 -5.43 16.11 -24.53
N GLU A 89 -4.16 16.40 -24.85
CA GLU A 89 -3.79 17.41 -25.87
C GLU A 89 -4.33 17.07 -27.27
N LEU A 90 -4.42 15.77 -27.59
CA LEU A 90 -4.98 15.28 -28.85
C LEU A 90 -6.52 15.19 -28.86
N GLY A 91 -7.19 15.54 -27.76
CA GLY A 91 -8.64 15.36 -27.60
C GLY A 91 -9.07 13.89 -27.59
N GLN A 92 -8.15 12.98 -27.27
CA GLN A 92 -8.41 11.55 -27.13
C GLN A 92 -8.78 11.21 -25.68
N PRO A 93 -9.38 10.04 -25.42
CA PRO A 93 -9.63 9.57 -24.05
C PRO A 93 -8.33 9.52 -23.24
N SER A 94 -8.29 10.26 -22.13
CA SER A 94 -7.19 10.30 -21.16
C SER A 94 -7.66 9.74 -19.81
N LEU A 95 -6.78 9.67 -18.81
CA LEU A 95 -7.18 9.37 -17.45
C LEU A 95 -8.15 10.43 -16.93
N ASP A 96 -9.13 10.01 -16.13
CA ASP A 96 -10.09 10.92 -15.48
C ASP A 96 -9.35 11.84 -14.50
N GLU A 97 -9.60 13.15 -14.59
CA GLU A 97 -8.98 14.18 -13.74
C GLU A 97 -9.26 13.99 -12.24
N LYS A 98 -10.30 13.22 -11.89
CA LYS A 98 -10.63 12.87 -10.50
C LYS A 98 -9.75 11.75 -9.94
N LEU A 99 -8.96 11.07 -10.77
CA LEU A 99 -8.02 10.05 -10.35
C LEU A 99 -6.72 10.68 -9.86
N THR A 100 -6.30 10.27 -8.68
CA THR A 100 -4.96 10.54 -8.16
C THR A 100 -4.08 9.32 -8.44
N LEU A 101 -3.03 9.50 -9.25
CA LEU A 101 -2.01 8.47 -9.44
C LEU A 101 -1.15 8.37 -8.17
N THR A 102 -1.10 7.19 -7.56
CA THR A 102 -0.45 6.95 -6.27
C THR A 102 0.63 5.86 -6.40
N PRO A 103 1.93 6.21 -6.48
CA PRO A 103 3.00 5.22 -6.56
C PRO A 103 3.23 4.53 -5.20
N ALA A 104 3.25 3.19 -5.19
CA ALA A 104 3.44 2.38 -3.99
C ALA A 104 4.90 2.32 -3.51
N GLY A 105 5.86 2.58 -4.40
CA GLY A 105 7.28 2.47 -4.11
C GLY A 105 7.78 1.02 -4.12
N GLY A 106 7.17 0.17 -4.96
CA GLY A 106 7.51 -1.23 -5.21
C GLY A 106 6.33 -2.18 -5.05
N ALA A 107 6.33 -3.31 -5.78
CA ALA A 107 5.21 -4.26 -5.84
C ALA A 107 4.81 -4.79 -4.46
N GLN A 108 5.80 -5.02 -3.61
CA GLN A 108 5.60 -5.54 -2.25
C GLN A 108 4.81 -4.60 -1.35
N LYS A 109 4.75 -3.30 -1.67
CA LYS A 109 4.02 -2.28 -0.90
C LYS A 109 2.60 -2.06 -1.39
N VAL A 110 2.25 -2.54 -2.59
CA VAL A 110 0.94 -2.33 -3.22
C VAL A 110 -0.18 -2.87 -2.35
N SER A 111 -0.10 -4.14 -1.93
CA SER A 111 -1.13 -4.79 -1.09
C SER A 111 -1.37 -4.05 0.22
N TYR A 112 -0.30 -3.59 0.87
CA TYR A 112 -0.41 -2.83 2.10
C TYR A 112 -1.02 -1.45 1.88
N MET A 113 -0.67 -0.76 0.79
CA MET A 113 -1.25 0.53 0.46
C MET A 113 -2.74 0.41 0.12
N VAL A 114 -3.14 -0.66 -0.58
CA VAL A 114 -4.55 -0.97 -0.82
C VAL A 114 -5.30 -1.16 0.50
N ALA A 115 -4.73 -1.94 1.42
CA ALA A 115 -5.33 -2.18 2.73
C ALA A 115 -5.50 -0.88 3.53
N LEU A 116 -4.50 0.01 3.51
CA LEU A 116 -4.54 1.30 4.19
C LEU A 116 -5.56 2.28 3.58
N LEU A 117 -5.53 2.46 2.26
CA LEU A 117 -6.45 3.38 1.57
C LEU A 117 -7.91 2.91 1.70
N THR A 118 -8.14 1.59 1.65
CA THR A 118 -9.46 0.99 1.84
C THR A 118 -9.95 1.13 3.28
N SER A 119 -9.07 1.03 4.29
CA SER A 119 -9.47 1.26 5.69
C SER A 119 -9.92 2.70 5.95
N GLU A 120 -9.35 3.66 5.22
CA GLU A 120 -9.76 5.08 5.22
C GLU A 120 -10.98 5.36 4.33
N GLN A 121 -11.66 4.32 3.81
CA GLN A 121 -12.82 4.41 2.92
C GLN A 121 -12.56 5.22 1.63
N LEU A 122 -11.32 5.19 1.13
CA LEU A 122 -10.97 5.78 -0.16
C LEU A 122 -11.24 4.81 -1.31
N ASN A 123 -11.54 5.32 -2.50
CA ASN A 123 -11.68 4.48 -3.68
C ASN A 123 -10.30 4.07 -4.19
N VAL A 124 -10.11 2.78 -4.46
CA VAL A 124 -8.82 2.21 -4.87
C VAL A 124 -8.99 1.37 -6.14
N LEU A 125 -8.19 1.69 -7.14
CA LEU A 125 -7.94 0.85 -8.32
C LEU A 125 -6.46 0.55 -8.37
N VAL A 126 -6.07 -0.67 -8.74
CA VAL A 126 -4.67 -1.08 -8.82
C VAL A 126 -4.32 -1.44 -10.26
N LEU A 127 -3.18 -0.94 -10.73
CA LEU A 127 -2.55 -1.36 -11.98
C LEU A 127 -1.20 -2.00 -11.65
N MET A 128 -1.02 -3.26 -12.03
CA MET A 128 0.22 -4.04 -11.88
C MET A 128 0.65 -4.61 -13.23
N ASP A 129 1.91 -5.02 -13.34
CA ASP A 129 2.47 -5.74 -14.50
C ASP A 129 2.20 -7.26 -14.46
#